data_AF-A0A973GBJ7-F1
#
_entry.id   AF-A0A973GBJ7-F1
#
_cell.length_a   1.000
_cell.length_b   1.000
_cell.length_c   1.000
_cell.angle_alpha   90.00
_cell.angle_beta   90.00
_cell.angle_gamma   90.00
#
_symmetry.space_group_name_H-M   'P 1'
#
loop_
_entity.id
_entity.type
_entity.pdbx_description
1 polymer ?
#
loop_
_entity_poly.entity_id
_entity_poly.type
_entity_poly.pdbx_seq_one_letter_code
_entity_poly.pdbx_strand_id
1 'polypeptide(L)'
;MARVRREGLRRLGVEPGQADVDVVEVDEQRAAQASAGLARVGGHAAIFLGRGACCVRRRAASRRSPCRAYALNVQTNPTTARATATRARILDAARTLFDERGVAAVSTNHIASQAGVSPGNLYYWFDNKDAIVRELFTEYAAGYEAAWTGTPDDATPADVLRWLESTARWRAGYAFLTRELLGLLHTDAELRRRYRDLRTRRLADFERIGRRWRDAGVGPALTDAELTAVVQALWVLAEMAPPFAELDRIDDADASPGQHAAPLDPVAALLGPWLRGVEQARPESGE
;
A
#
# COMPACT_ATOMS: atom_id res chain seq x y z
N MET A 1 -22.34 14.69 -27.82
CA MET A 1 -23.17 13.75 -27.03
C MET A 1 -22.41 12.43 -26.92
N ALA A 2 -21.67 12.23 -25.84
CA ALA A 2 -20.92 11.00 -25.61
C ALA A 2 -21.72 10.12 -24.63
N ARG A 3 -22.01 8.88 -25.02
CA ARG A 3 -22.88 7.94 -24.29
C ARG A 3 -22.01 7.14 -23.32
N VAL A 4 -22.13 7.41 -22.02
CA VAL A 4 -21.42 6.71 -20.95
C VAL A 4 -21.81 5.22 -20.92
N ARG A 5 -20.83 4.30 -20.89
CA ARG A 5 -21.08 2.88 -20.59
C ARG A 5 -21.42 2.74 -19.10
N ARG A 6 -22.60 2.18 -18.81
CA ARG A 6 -23.21 1.97 -17.47
C ARG A 6 -22.33 1.26 -16.43
N GLU A 7 -21.22 0.68 -16.85
CA GLU A 7 -20.35 -0.19 -16.06
C GLU A 7 -19.48 0.57 -15.04
N GLY A 8 -19.15 1.84 -15.32
CA GLY A 8 -18.38 2.68 -14.39
C GLY A 8 -19.15 3.14 -13.15
N LEU A 9 -20.46 3.34 -13.27
CA LEU A 9 -21.33 3.82 -12.18
C LEU A 9 -21.52 2.77 -11.07
N ARG A 10 -21.54 1.48 -11.42
CA ARG A 10 -21.70 0.38 -10.46
C ARG A 10 -20.48 0.18 -9.56
N ARG A 11 -19.27 0.44 -10.07
CA ARG A 11 -18.02 0.37 -9.27
C ARG A 11 -17.94 1.43 -8.17
N LEU A 12 -18.73 2.49 -8.29
CA LEU A 12 -18.81 3.59 -7.31
C LEU A 12 -20.09 3.52 -6.45
N GLY A 13 -20.92 2.49 -6.60
CA GLY A 13 -22.14 2.30 -5.82
C GLY A 13 -23.26 3.32 -6.11
N VAL A 14 -23.25 3.97 -7.28
CA VAL A 14 -24.25 4.98 -7.66
C VAL A 14 -25.28 4.39 -8.61
N GLU A 15 -26.55 4.32 -8.16
CA GLU A 15 -27.70 3.91 -8.97
C GLU A 15 -28.02 4.95 -10.08
N PRO A 16 -28.22 4.54 -11.35
CA PRO A 16 -28.54 5.46 -12.43
C PRO A 16 -29.93 6.08 -12.24
N GLY A 17 -29.97 7.36 -11.85
CA GLY A 17 -31.20 8.12 -11.64
C GLY A 17 -31.22 8.98 -10.36
N GLN A 18 -30.26 8.81 -9.45
CA GLN A 18 -30.19 9.58 -8.20
C GLN A 18 -29.29 10.83 -8.24
N ALA A 19 -28.60 11.10 -9.36
CA ALA A 19 -27.77 12.29 -9.49
C ALA A 19 -27.73 12.78 -10.95
N ASP A 20 -27.98 14.09 -11.14
CA ASP A 20 -27.82 14.80 -12.41
C ASP A 20 -26.33 15.18 -12.55
N VAL A 21 -25.48 14.20 -12.90
CA VAL A 21 -24.01 14.35 -12.97
C VAL A 21 -23.51 13.94 -14.35
N ASP A 22 -22.99 14.89 -15.10
CA ASP A 22 -22.22 14.63 -16.33
C ASP A 22 -20.75 14.37 -15.98
N VAL A 23 -20.28 13.13 -16.16
CA VAL A 23 -18.86 12.79 -16.04
C VAL A 23 -18.10 13.33 -17.25
N VAL A 24 -17.13 14.22 -17.03
CA VAL A 24 -16.24 14.74 -18.09
C VAL A 24 -14.90 14.04 -17.99
N GLU A 25 -14.42 13.52 -19.12
CA GLU A 25 -13.11 12.88 -19.26
C GLU A 25 -12.01 13.94 -19.10
N VAL A 26 -11.06 13.72 -18.18
CA VAL A 26 -9.91 14.60 -17.97
C VAL A 26 -8.65 13.83 -18.38
N ASP A 27 -7.83 14.48 -19.22
CA ASP A 27 -6.56 13.95 -19.72
C ASP A 27 -5.66 13.42 -18.59
N GLU A 28 -5.06 12.24 -18.80
CA GLU A 28 -4.17 11.55 -17.86
C GLU A 28 -3.03 12.44 -17.36
N GLN A 29 -2.50 13.32 -18.21
CA GLN A 29 -1.42 14.23 -17.82
C GLN A 29 -1.86 15.28 -16.78
N ARG A 30 -3.14 15.71 -16.81
CA ARG A 30 -3.70 16.64 -15.81
C ARG A 30 -4.11 15.95 -14.53
N ALA A 31 -4.50 14.68 -14.59
CA ALA A 31 -4.80 13.87 -13.41
C ALA A 31 -3.53 13.51 -12.61
N ALA A 32 -2.40 13.30 -13.29
CA ALA A 32 -1.13 12.96 -12.64
C ALA A 32 -0.51 14.11 -11.82
N GLN A 33 -0.83 15.37 -12.15
CA GLN A 33 -0.28 16.56 -11.49
C GLN A 33 -1.13 17.08 -10.32
N ALA A 34 -2.32 16.53 -10.10
CA ALA A 34 -3.21 16.94 -9.02
C ALA A 34 -3.08 15.99 -7.82
N SER A 35 -2.67 16.51 -6.65
CA SER A 35 -2.81 15.78 -5.39
C SER A 35 -4.29 15.57 -5.06
N ALA A 36 -4.63 14.51 -4.32
CA ALA A 36 -6.00 14.21 -3.91
C ALA A 36 -6.66 15.45 -3.28
N GLY A 37 -7.62 16.06 -3.96
CA GLY A 37 -8.13 17.37 -3.58
C GLY A 37 -9.02 18.04 -4.62
N LEU A 38 -9.53 19.22 -4.25
CA LEU A 38 -10.39 20.07 -5.08
C LEU A 38 -9.51 21.02 -5.90
N ALA A 39 -9.48 20.86 -7.23
CA ALA A 39 -8.70 21.72 -8.13
C ALA A 39 -9.62 22.52 -9.06
N ARG A 40 -9.15 23.69 -9.53
CA ARG A 40 -9.85 24.47 -10.58
C ARG A 40 -9.27 24.14 -11.95
N VAL A 41 -10.07 23.56 -12.84
CA VAL A 41 -9.69 23.32 -14.25
C VAL A 41 -10.59 24.16 -15.15
N GLY A 42 -10.01 25.07 -15.93
CA GLY A 42 -10.77 25.94 -16.85
C GLY A 42 -11.89 26.74 -16.18
N GLY A 43 -11.67 27.22 -14.94
CA GLY A 43 -12.66 27.98 -14.16
C GLY A 43 -13.67 27.15 -13.37
N HIS A 44 -13.60 25.81 -13.41
CA HIS A 44 -14.56 24.91 -12.75
C HIS A 44 -13.89 24.09 -11.64
N ALA A 45 -14.62 23.79 -10.55
CA ALA A 45 -14.12 22.91 -9.48
C ALA A 45 -14.23 21.43 -9.89
N ALA A 46 -13.11 20.71 -9.85
CA ALA A 46 -13.01 19.29 -10.15
C ALA A 46 -12.49 18.53 -8.92
N ILE A 47 -13.02 17.33 -8.69
CA ILE A 47 -12.56 16.43 -7.62
C ILE A 47 -11.82 15.28 -8.29
N PHE A 48 -10.56 15.10 -7.91
CA PHE A 48 -9.72 13.99 -8.36
C PHE A 48 -9.76 12.86 -7.32
N LEU A 49 -10.24 11.68 -7.74
CA LEU A 49 -10.23 10.45 -6.95
C LEU A 49 -9.24 9.48 -7.60
N GLY A 50 -7.94 9.72 -7.40
CA GLY A 50 -6.88 8.93 -8.03
C GLY A 50 -6.94 8.99 -9.57
N ARG A 51 -6.95 7.83 -10.24
CA ARG A 51 -6.89 7.69 -11.72
C ARG A 51 -8.17 8.08 -12.48
N GLY A 52 -9.15 8.71 -11.83
CA GLY A 52 -10.35 9.23 -12.47
C GLY A 52 -10.77 10.57 -11.89
N ALA A 53 -11.08 11.53 -12.76
CA ALA A 53 -11.67 12.80 -12.37
C ALA A 53 -13.20 12.74 -12.53
N CYS A 54 -13.93 13.30 -11.56
CA CYS A 54 -15.37 13.47 -11.64
C CYS A 54 -15.69 14.97 -11.57
N CYS A 55 -16.21 15.54 -12.66
CA CYS A 55 -16.66 16.92 -12.72
C CYS A 55 -18.18 16.95 -12.50
N VAL A 56 -18.69 17.83 -11.64
CA VAL A 56 -20.14 18.04 -11.49
C VAL A 56 -20.51 19.35 -12.17
N ARG A 57 -21.26 19.29 -13.29
CA ARG A 57 -21.92 20.47 -13.89
C ARG A 57 -23.35 20.58 -13.36
N ARG A 58 -23.82 21.79 -13.02
CA ARG A 58 -25.26 22.09 -12.93
C ARG A 58 -25.73 22.69 -14.25
N ARG A 59 -26.86 22.22 -14.78
CA ARG A 59 -27.72 23.06 -15.64
C ARG A 59 -28.37 24.13 -14.76
N ALA A 60 -28.43 25.35 -15.28
CA ALA A 60 -28.79 26.56 -14.55
C ALA A 60 -30.22 26.53 -13.98
N ALA A 61 -30.37 26.44 -12.65
CA ALA A 61 -31.45 27.07 -11.88
C ALA A 61 -31.22 26.89 -10.37
N SER A 62 -31.54 27.93 -9.58
CA SER A 62 -31.48 28.06 -8.11
C SER A 62 -30.09 28.35 -7.49
N ARG A 63 -29.98 29.57 -6.92
CA ARG A 63 -28.79 30.22 -6.34
C ARG A 63 -28.65 30.01 -4.82
N ARG A 64 -28.70 28.79 -4.27
CA ARG A 64 -28.40 28.58 -2.83
C ARG A 64 -27.76 27.23 -2.55
N SER A 65 -26.40 27.18 -2.58
CA SER A 65 -25.50 26.35 -1.76
C SER A 65 -24.17 26.10 -2.50
N PRO A 66 -22.99 26.33 -1.88
CA PRO A 66 -21.71 26.06 -2.51
C PRO A 66 -21.43 24.54 -2.60
N CYS A 67 -20.83 24.10 -3.71
CA CYS A 67 -20.48 22.70 -4.01
C CYS A 67 -19.62 22.01 -2.93
N ARG A 68 -19.00 22.78 -2.02
CA ARG A 68 -18.31 22.28 -0.83
C ARG A 68 -19.20 21.36 0.02
N ALA A 69 -20.51 21.64 0.11
CA ALA A 69 -21.45 20.82 0.86
C ALA A 69 -21.67 19.42 0.25
N TYR A 70 -21.56 19.25 -1.07
CA TYR A 70 -21.81 17.95 -1.71
C TYR A 70 -20.60 17.01 -1.64
N ALA A 71 -19.38 17.56 -1.80
CA ALA A 71 -18.13 16.82 -1.58
C ALA A 71 -17.96 16.38 -0.12
N LEU A 72 -18.36 17.25 0.83
CA LEU A 72 -18.45 16.90 2.24
C LEU A 72 -19.58 15.88 2.50
N ASN A 73 -20.72 15.96 1.82
CA ASN A 73 -21.84 15.04 2.02
C ASN A 73 -21.61 13.60 1.51
N VAL A 74 -20.78 13.39 0.50
CA VAL A 74 -20.36 12.03 0.09
C VAL A 74 -19.49 11.39 1.19
N GLN A 75 -18.68 12.19 1.88
CA GLN A 75 -17.89 11.76 3.03
C GLN A 75 -18.73 11.56 4.30
N THR A 76 -19.90 12.23 4.43
CA THR A 76 -20.71 12.22 5.66
C THR A 76 -22.06 11.50 5.54
N ASN A 77 -22.38 10.85 4.41
CA ASN A 77 -23.62 10.06 4.32
C ASN A 77 -23.52 8.80 5.20
N PRO A 78 -24.39 8.63 6.22
CA PRO A 78 -24.27 7.55 7.19
C PRO A 78 -24.39 6.15 6.57
N THR A 79 -24.99 6.00 5.39
CA THR A 79 -25.10 4.70 4.70
C THR A 79 -23.79 4.28 4.02
N THR A 80 -23.10 5.18 3.30
CA THR A 80 -21.78 4.90 2.72
C THR A 80 -20.71 4.79 3.80
N ALA A 81 -20.75 5.63 4.84
CA ALA A 81 -19.84 5.52 5.99
C ALA A 81 -20.01 4.17 6.72
N ARG A 82 -21.25 3.71 6.93
CA ARG A 82 -21.55 2.41 7.55
C ARG A 82 -21.17 1.21 6.67
N ALA A 83 -21.33 1.35 5.35
CA ALA A 83 -20.93 0.34 4.38
C ALA A 83 -19.40 0.17 4.37
N THR A 84 -18.64 1.28 4.32
CA THR A 84 -17.18 1.28 4.44
C THR A 84 -16.72 0.72 5.80
N ALA A 85 -17.42 1.04 6.88
CA ALA A 85 -17.11 0.50 8.22
C ALA A 85 -17.33 -1.02 8.31
N THR A 86 -18.35 -1.56 7.63
CA THR A 86 -18.61 -3.01 7.62
C THR A 86 -17.51 -3.76 6.87
N ARG A 87 -17.11 -3.23 5.70
CA ARG A 87 -16.01 -3.80 4.92
C ARG A 87 -14.70 -3.80 5.71
N ALA A 88 -14.37 -2.68 6.37
CA ALA A 88 -13.18 -2.57 7.22
C ALA A 88 -13.20 -3.58 8.38
N ARG A 89 -14.34 -3.74 9.06
CA ARG A 89 -14.51 -4.76 10.11
C ARG A 89 -14.25 -6.19 9.63
N ILE A 90 -14.70 -6.53 8.41
CA ILE A 90 -14.45 -7.85 7.82
C ILE A 90 -12.96 -8.05 7.57
N LEU A 91 -12.27 -7.04 7.03
CA LEU A 91 -10.83 -7.09 6.75
C LEU A 91 -10.01 -7.19 8.04
N ASP A 92 -10.34 -6.39 9.07
CA ASP A 92 -9.69 -6.46 10.37
C ASP A 92 -9.89 -7.83 11.03
N ALA A 93 -11.11 -8.35 11.04
CA ALA A 93 -11.40 -9.69 11.57
C ALA A 93 -10.65 -10.79 10.82
N ALA A 94 -10.57 -10.69 9.49
CA ALA A 94 -9.83 -11.64 8.67
C ALA A 94 -8.32 -11.58 8.98
N ARG A 95 -7.75 -10.38 9.01
CA ARG A 95 -6.34 -10.15 9.34
C ARG A 95 -5.97 -10.73 10.70
N THR A 96 -6.72 -10.41 11.75
CA THR A 96 -6.51 -10.97 13.10
C THR A 96 -6.57 -12.50 13.08
N LEU A 97 -7.59 -13.09 12.47
CA LEU A 97 -7.70 -14.55 12.41
C LEU A 97 -6.57 -15.21 11.60
N PHE A 98 -6.13 -14.58 10.51
CA PHE A 98 -5.01 -15.08 9.71
C PHE A 98 -3.69 -14.98 10.47
N ASP A 99 -3.45 -13.88 11.20
CA ASP A 99 -2.25 -13.73 12.03
C ASP A 99 -2.22 -14.75 13.18
N GLU A 100 -3.37 -15.07 13.77
CA GLU A 100 -3.48 -16.02 14.88
C GLU A 100 -3.42 -17.50 14.45
N ARG A 101 -4.04 -17.84 13.32
CA ARG A 101 -4.35 -19.25 12.97
C ARG A 101 -3.85 -19.67 11.59
N GLY A 102 -3.33 -18.72 10.81
CA GLY A 102 -2.97 -18.92 9.41
C GLY A 102 -4.16 -18.93 8.46
N VAL A 103 -3.90 -18.65 7.17
CA VAL A 103 -4.93 -18.51 6.14
C VAL A 103 -5.65 -19.82 5.89
N ALA A 104 -4.94 -20.95 5.92
CA ALA A 104 -5.52 -22.27 5.65
C ALA A 104 -6.59 -22.68 6.66
N ALA A 105 -6.38 -22.45 7.96
CA ALA A 105 -7.28 -22.87 9.05
C ALA A 105 -8.53 -21.96 9.19
N VAL A 106 -8.52 -20.79 8.57
CA VAL A 106 -9.60 -19.80 8.68
C VAL A 106 -10.60 -19.95 7.53
N SER A 107 -11.88 -20.04 7.87
CA SER A 107 -13.00 -20.07 6.92
C SER A 107 -13.69 -18.70 6.84
N THR A 108 -14.44 -18.45 5.76
CA THR A 108 -15.26 -17.24 5.64
C THR A 108 -16.33 -17.14 6.74
N ASN A 109 -16.80 -18.28 7.27
CA ASN A 109 -17.70 -18.31 8.42
C ASN A 109 -17.01 -17.87 9.73
N HIS A 110 -15.76 -18.27 9.96
CA HIS A 110 -14.97 -17.78 11.09
C HIS A 110 -14.83 -16.25 11.02
N ILE A 111 -14.51 -15.72 9.82
CA ILE A 111 -14.38 -14.28 9.57
C ILE A 111 -15.70 -13.56 9.81
N ALA A 112 -16.82 -14.06 9.26
CA ALA A 112 -18.13 -13.44 9.44
C ALA A 112 -18.53 -13.37 10.92
N SER A 113 -18.30 -14.46 11.67
CA SER A 113 -18.56 -14.52 13.11
C SER A 113 -17.72 -13.51 13.88
N GLN A 114 -16.40 -13.47 13.64
CA GLN A 114 -15.47 -12.54 14.30
C GLN A 114 -15.81 -11.07 13.94
N ALA A 115 -16.15 -10.82 12.68
CA ALA A 115 -16.54 -9.50 12.21
C ALA A 115 -17.94 -9.08 12.70
N GLY A 116 -18.73 -9.97 13.33
CA GLY A 116 -20.10 -9.70 13.77
C GLY A 116 -21.07 -9.40 12.62
N VAL A 117 -20.94 -10.11 11.50
CA VAL A 117 -21.80 -9.98 10.31
C VAL A 117 -22.37 -11.35 9.90
N SER A 118 -23.46 -11.37 9.14
CA SER A 118 -23.96 -12.62 8.58
C SER A 118 -23.07 -13.11 7.42
N PRO A 119 -23.00 -14.43 7.14
CA PRO A 119 -22.26 -14.94 5.99
C PRO A 119 -22.70 -14.31 4.67
N GLY A 120 -24.01 -14.09 4.49
CA GLY A 120 -24.54 -13.41 3.30
C GLY A 120 -24.07 -11.95 3.16
N ASN A 121 -23.92 -11.23 4.28
CA ASN A 121 -23.34 -9.88 4.28
C ASN A 121 -21.85 -9.92 3.89
N LEU A 122 -21.10 -10.91 4.36
CA LEU A 122 -19.70 -11.08 3.95
C LEU A 122 -19.59 -11.34 2.45
N TYR A 123 -20.41 -12.25 1.89
CA TYR A 123 -20.41 -12.57 0.46
C TYR A 123 -20.89 -11.41 -0.43
N TYR A 124 -21.63 -10.45 0.12
CA TYR A 124 -21.93 -9.20 -0.59
C TYR A 124 -20.66 -8.36 -0.83
N TRP A 125 -19.69 -8.40 0.08
CA TRP A 125 -18.45 -7.64 -0.02
C TRP A 125 -17.30 -8.39 -0.69
N PHE A 126 -17.20 -9.70 -0.46
CA PHE A 126 -16.10 -10.53 -0.92
C PHE A 126 -16.61 -11.88 -1.42
N ASP A 127 -16.35 -12.17 -2.69
CA ASP A 127 -16.81 -13.40 -3.34
C ASP A 127 -16.25 -14.67 -2.67
N ASN A 128 -15.03 -14.59 -2.12
CA ASN A 128 -14.32 -15.71 -1.50
C ASN A 128 -13.19 -15.22 -0.58
N LYS A 129 -12.56 -16.17 0.12
CA LYS A 129 -11.42 -15.90 1.01
C LYS A 129 -10.23 -15.28 0.27
N ASP A 130 -9.95 -15.70 -0.96
CA ASP A 130 -8.83 -15.17 -1.75
C ASP A 130 -9.04 -13.68 -2.11
N ALA A 131 -10.29 -13.26 -2.34
CA ALA A 131 -10.63 -11.86 -2.53
C ALA A 131 -10.31 -11.01 -1.28
N ILE A 132 -10.54 -11.55 -0.08
CA ILE A 132 -10.16 -10.91 1.19
C ILE A 132 -8.63 -10.81 1.28
N VAL A 133 -7.90 -11.89 0.99
CA VAL A 133 -6.42 -11.90 1.02
C VAL A 133 -5.84 -10.88 0.03
N ARG A 134 -6.36 -10.81 -1.19
CA ARG A 134 -5.94 -9.81 -2.20
C ARG A 134 -6.21 -8.38 -1.77
N GLU A 135 -7.31 -8.15 -1.05
CA GLU A 135 -7.62 -6.83 -0.53
C GLU A 135 -6.66 -6.44 0.59
N LEU A 136 -6.42 -7.33 1.56
CA LEU A 136 -5.42 -7.14 2.61
C LEU A 136 -4.01 -6.91 2.03
N PHE A 137 -3.66 -7.63 0.95
CA PHE A 137 -2.41 -7.36 0.23
C PHE A 137 -2.39 -5.97 -0.42
N THR A 138 -3.53 -5.47 -0.91
CA THR A 138 -3.62 -4.12 -1.47
C THR A 138 -3.37 -3.07 -0.39
N GLU A 139 -3.95 -3.22 0.80
CA GLU A 139 -3.70 -2.33 1.94
C GLU A 139 -2.23 -2.40 2.39
N TYR A 140 -1.69 -3.62 2.52
CA TYR A 140 -0.29 -3.86 2.82
C TYR A 140 0.64 -3.16 1.82
N ALA A 141 0.41 -3.35 0.52
CA ALA A 141 1.20 -2.78 -0.56
C ALA A 141 1.09 -1.25 -0.58
N ALA A 142 -0.10 -0.69 -0.32
CA ALA A 142 -0.28 0.76 -0.24
C ALA A 142 0.50 1.38 0.93
N GLY A 143 0.50 0.74 2.10
CA GLY A 143 1.30 1.19 3.24
C GLY A 143 2.80 1.05 3.01
N TYR A 144 3.23 -0.04 2.36
CA TYR A 144 4.61 -0.19 1.89
C TYR A 144 4.96 0.93 0.92
N GLU A 145 4.13 1.19 -0.11
CA GLU A 145 4.39 2.25 -1.07
C GLU A 145 4.48 3.61 -0.40
N ALA A 146 3.58 3.94 0.53
CA ALA A 146 3.60 5.21 1.26
C ALA A 146 4.90 5.44 2.04
N ALA A 147 5.50 4.38 2.60
CA ALA A 147 6.78 4.47 3.32
C ALA A 147 7.98 4.79 2.40
N TRP A 148 7.87 4.49 1.10
CA TRP A 148 8.93 4.63 0.10
C TRP A 148 8.62 5.71 -0.96
N THR A 149 7.47 6.36 -0.89
CA THR A 149 7.09 7.41 -1.83
C THR A 149 7.68 8.74 -1.38
N GLY A 150 8.31 9.46 -2.31
CA GLY A 150 8.94 10.74 -1.99
C GLY A 150 10.31 10.61 -1.32
N THR A 151 10.95 9.43 -1.39
CA THR A 151 12.36 9.27 -1.02
C THR A 151 13.20 10.33 -1.73
N PRO A 152 13.86 11.23 -0.97
CA PRO A 152 14.70 12.27 -1.53
C PRO A 152 15.78 11.69 -2.41
N ASP A 153 16.15 12.47 -3.41
CA ASP A 153 17.15 12.11 -4.40
C ASP A 153 18.58 12.06 -3.81
N ASP A 154 18.77 12.67 -2.64
CA ASP A 154 19.96 12.74 -1.81
C ASP A 154 19.87 11.85 -0.55
N ALA A 155 18.93 10.90 -0.52
CA ALA A 155 18.77 9.96 0.59
C ALA A 155 20.10 9.26 0.94
N THR A 156 20.47 9.27 2.22
CA THR A 156 21.66 8.60 2.70
C THR A 156 21.39 7.11 3.01
N PRO A 157 22.43 6.25 3.08
CA PRO A 157 22.30 4.88 3.59
C PRO A 157 21.60 4.78 4.95
N ALA A 158 21.84 5.74 5.85
CA ALA A 158 21.17 5.81 7.14
C ALA A 158 19.66 6.11 7.00
N ASP A 159 19.25 6.93 6.03
CA ASP A 159 17.83 7.20 5.77
C ASP A 159 17.12 5.95 5.28
N VAL A 160 17.76 5.21 4.37
CA VAL A 160 17.25 3.93 3.86
C VAL A 160 17.08 2.91 4.98
N LEU A 161 18.04 2.80 5.92
CA LEU A 161 17.91 1.92 7.07
C LEU A 161 16.70 2.31 7.95
N ARG A 162 16.52 3.60 8.23
CA ARG A 162 15.35 4.08 9.00
C ARG A 162 14.02 3.80 8.29
N TRP A 163 13.96 3.92 6.97
CA TRP A 163 12.77 3.56 6.21
C TRP A 163 12.52 2.05 6.19
N LEU A 164 13.56 1.22 6.10
CA LEU A 164 13.44 -0.23 6.21
C LEU A 164 12.88 -0.64 7.58
N GLU A 165 13.37 -0.04 8.67
CA GLU A 165 12.86 -0.26 10.03
C GLU A 165 11.40 0.19 10.19
N SER A 166 11.05 1.37 9.66
CA SER A 166 9.66 1.85 9.68
C SER A 166 8.74 0.94 8.87
N THR A 167 9.22 0.46 7.72
CA THR A 167 8.48 -0.49 6.88
C THR A 167 8.33 -1.84 7.58
N ALA A 168 9.37 -2.33 8.25
CA ALA A 168 9.31 -3.58 9.01
C ALA A 168 8.23 -3.53 10.12
N ARG A 169 8.10 -2.40 10.82
CA ARG A 169 7.02 -2.18 11.79
C ARG A 169 5.64 -2.21 11.17
N TRP A 170 5.46 -1.58 10.01
CA TRP A 170 4.19 -1.65 9.27
C TRP A 170 3.86 -3.09 8.85
N ARG A 171 4.85 -3.80 8.29
CA ARG A 171 4.69 -5.20 7.83
C ARG A 171 4.35 -6.16 8.98
N ALA A 172 4.82 -5.90 10.20
CA ALA A 172 4.49 -6.70 11.37
C ALA A 172 2.96 -6.79 11.60
N GLY A 173 2.21 -5.73 11.29
CA GLY A 173 0.75 -5.72 11.37
C GLY A 173 0.02 -6.58 10.33
N TYR A 174 0.76 -7.30 9.48
CA TYR A 174 0.29 -8.26 8.48
C TYR A 174 1.19 -9.51 8.49
N ALA A 175 1.50 -10.04 9.69
CA ALA A 175 2.44 -11.15 9.87
C ALA A 175 2.05 -12.42 9.09
N PHE A 176 0.76 -12.68 8.90
CA PHE A 176 0.29 -13.79 8.07
C PHE A 176 0.80 -13.69 6.63
N LEU A 177 0.87 -12.46 6.07
CA LEU A 177 1.36 -12.25 4.71
C LEU A 177 2.82 -12.66 4.61
N THR A 178 3.69 -12.21 5.52
CA THR A 178 5.12 -12.54 5.46
C THR A 178 5.39 -14.02 5.69
N ARG A 179 4.59 -14.67 6.55
CA ARG A 179 4.67 -16.11 6.82
C ARG A 179 4.24 -16.99 5.65
N GLU A 180 3.11 -16.65 5.02
CA GLU A 180 2.46 -17.52 4.03
C GLU A 180 2.64 -17.04 2.58
N LEU A 181 3.37 -15.94 2.36
CA LEU A 181 3.47 -15.25 1.07
C LEU A 181 3.69 -16.21 -0.10
N LEU A 182 4.75 -17.02 -0.07
CA LEU A 182 5.12 -17.88 -1.19
C LEU A 182 4.03 -18.89 -1.54
N GLY A 183 3.34 -19.43 -0.52
CA GLY A 183 2.20 -20.32 -0.71
C GLY A 183 1.04 -19.60 -1.39
N LEU A 184 0.68 -18.41 -0.89
CA LEU A 184 -0.38 -17.58 -1.46
C LEU A 184 -0.08 -17.16 -2.91
N LEU A 185 1.18 -16.82 -3.21
CA LEU A 185 1.61 -16.49 -4.58
C LEU A 185 1.55 -17.71 -5.51
N HIS A 186 1.76 -18.93 -4.99
CA HIS A 186 1.66 -20.14 -5.81
C HIS A 186 0.21 -20.44 -6.23
N THR A 187 -0.75 -20.18 -5.35
CA THR A 187 -2.16 -20.54 -5.57
C THR A 187 -2.99 -19.43 -6.22
N ASP A 188 -2.64 -18.15 -6.04
CA ASP A 188 -3.39 -17.01 -6.60
C ASP A 188 -2.55 -16.24 -7.65
N ALA A 189 -2.93 -16.39 -8.94
CA ALA A 189 -2.24 -15.76 -10.06
C ALA A 189 -2.39 -14.22 -10.07
N GLU A 190 -3.50 -13.69 -9.56
CA GLU A 190 -3.70 -12.25 -9.45
C GLU A 190 -2.83 -11.66 -8.34
N LEU A 191 -2.81 -12.28 -7.17
CA LEU A 191 -1.92 -11.88 -6.08
C LEU A 191 -0.46 -11.94 -6.52
N ARG A 192 -0.05 -13.01 -7.22
CA ARG A 192 1.28 -13.16 -7.82
C ARG A 192 1.65 -12.01 -8.73
N ARG A 193 0.73 -11.59 -9.60
CA ARG A 193 0.94 -10.43 -10.50
C ARG A 193 1.13 -9.15 -9.68
N ARG A 194 0.23 -8.86 -8.73
CA ARG A 194 0.30 -7.66 -7.89
C ARG A 194 1.61 -7.58 -7.10
N TYR A 195 2.05 -8.69 -6.51
CA TYR A 195 3.33 -8.75 -5.79
C TYR A 195 4.53 -8.57 -6.72
N ARG A 196 4.53 -9.21 -7.90
CA ARG A 196 5.61 -9.05 -8.89
C ARG A 196 5.74 -7.60 -9.33
N ASP A 197 4.62 -6.91 -9.56
CA ASP A 197 4.61 -5.50 -9.95
C ASP A 197 5.22 -4.62 -8.85
N LEU A 198 4.79 -4.81 -7.60
CA LEU A 198 5.36 -4.11 -6.44
C LEU A 198 6.87 -4.34 -6.32
N ARG A 199 7.30 -5.60 -6.34
CA ARG A 199 8.71 -5.99 -6.22
C ARG A 199 9.56 -5.41 -7.34
N THR A 200 9.08 -5.48 -8.58
CA THR A 200 9.82 -4.97 -9.76
C THR A 200 10.06 -3.47 -9.64
N ARG A 201 9.00 -2.70 -9.30
CA ARG A 201 9.12 -1.25 -9.09
C ARG A 201 10.13 -0.92 -7.98
N ARG A 202 10.05 -1.63 -6.85
CA ARG A 202 10.89 -1.33 -5.68
C ARG A 202 12.35 -1.72 -5.83
N LEU A 203 12.64 -2.84 -6.50
CA LEU A 203 14.03 -3.17 -6.84
C LEU A 203 14.65 -2.10 -7.74
N ALA A 204 13.90 -1.59 -8.74
CA ALA A 204 14.39 -0.52 -9.60
C ALA A 204 14.67 0.78 -8.81
N ASP A 205 13.82 1.12 -7.83
CA ASP A 205 14.05 2.26 -6.94
C ASP A 205 15.32 2.09 -6.10
N PHE A 206 15.52 0.92 -5.49
CA PHE A 206 16.70 0.64 -4.68
C PHE A 206 17.99 0.62 -5.50
N GLU A 207 17.96 0.06 -6.71
CA GLU A 207 19.10 0.13 -7.61
C GLU A 207 19.41 1.58 -8.03
N ARG A 208 18.39 2.41 -8.26
CA ARG A 208 18.57 3.84 -8.56
C ARG A 208 19.25 4.57 -7.40
N ILE A 209 18.85 4.29 -6.16
CA ILE A 209 19.48 4.85 -4.95
C ILE A 209 20.93 4.37 -4.84
N GLY A 210 21.18 3.07 -4.99
CA GLY A 210 22.52 2.51 -4.89
C GLY A 210 23.49 3.00 -5.97
N ARG A 211 23.02 3.19 -7.21
CA ARG A 211 23.83 3.79 -8.29
C ARG A 211 24.27 5.21 -7.94
N ARG A 212 23.37 6.01 -7.36
CA ARG A 212 23.69 7.38 -6.93
C ARG A 212 24.75 7.43 -5.84
N TRP A 213 24.65 6.53 -4.84
CA TRP A 213 25.68 6.43 -3.81
C TRP A 213 27.04 6.07 -4.42
N ARG A 214 27.08 5.06 -5.30
CA ARG A 214 28.30 4.69 -6.01
C ARG A 214 28.88 5.87 -6.80
N ASP A 215 28.06 6.56 -7.58
CA ASP A 215 28.50 7.69 -8.41
C ASP A 215 28.97 8.89 -7.57
N ALA A 216 28.46 9.01 -6.33
CA ALA A 216 28.93 9.97 -5.33
C ALA A 216 30.13 9.49 -4.49
N GLY A 217 30.67 8.30 -4.76
CA GLY A 217 31.78 7.72 -4.00
C GLY A 217 31.40 7.20 -2.61
N VAL A 218 30.11 7.04 -2.33
CA VAL A 218 29.59 6.50 -1.06
C VAL A 218 29.47 4.98 -1.15
N GLY A 219 30.35 4.27 -0.46
CA GLY A 219 30.37 2.82 -0.38
C GLY A 219 31.27 2.15 -1.43
N PRO A 220 31.16 0.82 -1.60
CA PRO A 220 32.04 0.06 -2.49
C PRO A 220 31.82 0.40 -3.97
N ALA A 221 32.91 0.35 -4.74
CA ALA A 221 32.89 0.50 -6.19
C ALA A 221 32.37 -0.78 -6.87
N LEU A 222 31.05 -0.96 -6.88
CA LEU A 222 30.37 -2.10 -7.49
C LEU A 222 30.07 -1.89 -8.97
N THR A 223 30.21 -2.94 -9.78
CA THR A 223 29.61 -3.02 -11.11
C THR A 223 28.07 -2.99 -11.03
N ASP A 224 27.39 -2.71 -12.14
CA ASP A 224 25.92 -2.72 -12.17
C ASP A 224 25.35 -4.11 -11.82
N ALA A 225 26.01 -5.18 -12.26
CA ALA A 225 25.60 -6.56 -11.96
C ALA A 225 25.73 -6.88 -10.45
N GLU A 226 26.83 -6.46 -9.83
CA GLU A 226 27.04 -6.63 -8.38
C GLU A 226 26.03 -5.81 -7.57
N LEU A 227 25.76 -4.57 -7.99
CA LEU A 227 24.76 -3.74 -7.32
C LEU A 227 23.36 -4.37 -7.39
N THR A 228 22.95 -4.85 -8.57
CA THR A 228 21.69 -5.59 -8.72
C THR A 228 21.66 -6.83 -7.81
N ALA A 229 22.75 -7.59 -7.73
CA ALA A 229 22.83 -8.75 -6.85
C ALA A 229 22.69 -8.38 -5.37
N VAL A 230 23.36 -7.31 -4.92
CA VAL A 230 23.24 -6.79 -3.55
C VAL A 230 21.81 -6.37 -3.24
N VAL A 231 21.18 -5.59 -4.13
CA VAL A 231 19.79 -5.14 -3.94
C VAL A 231 18.83 -6.33 -3.87
N GLN A 232 19.02 -7.35 -4.70
CA GLN A 232 18.23 -8.59 -4.63
C GLN A 232 18.45 -9.36 -3.32
N ALA A 233 19.70 -9.47 -2.86
CA ALA A 233 20.03 -10.13 -1.59
C ALA A 233 19.38 -9.40 -0.40
N LEU A 234 19.48 -8.07 -0.37
CA LEU A 234 18.85 -7.23 0.65
C LEU A 234 17.33 -7.39 0.65
N TRP A 235 16.69 -7.46 -0.52
CA TRP A 235 15.25 -7.75 -0.62
C TRP A 235 14.88 -9.08 0.03
N VAL A 236 15.61 -10.16 -0.33
CA VAL A 236 15.34 -11.50 0.21
C VAL A 236 15.51 -11.51 1.73
N LEU A 237 16.58 -10.90 2.25
CA LEU A 237 16.82 -10.82 3.68
C LEU A 237 15.75 -10.02 4.41
N ALA A 238 15.37 -8.85 3.89
CA ALA A 238 14.32 -8.03 4.50
C ALA A 238 12.96 -8.74 4.48
N GLU A 239 12.66 -9.51 3.43
CA GLU A 239 11.41 -10.26 3.30
C GLU A 239 11.36 -11.48 4.22
N MET A 240 12.48 -12.19 4.37
CA MET A 240 12.56 -13.42 5.17
C MET A 240 12.87 -13.18 6.64
N ALA A 241 13.37 -12.01 7.03
CA ALA A 241 13.65 -11.70 8.44
C ALA A 241 12.44 -11.94 9.38
N PRO A 242 11.20 -11.52 9.06
CA PRO A 242 10.04 -11.78 9.92
C PRO A 242 9.74 -13.24 10.25
N PRO A 243 9.57 -14.17 9.27
CA PRO A 243 9.29 -15.56 9.59
C PRO A 243 10.43 -16.25 10.33
N PHE A 244 11.70 -15.92 10.07
CA PHE A 244 12.82 -16.47 10.85
C PHE A 244 12.86 -15.93 12.28
N ALA A 245 12.61 -14.63 12.48
CA ALA A 245 12.51 -14.06 13.83
C ALA A 245 11.29 -14.58 14.62
N GLU A 246 10.25 -15.08 13.94
CA GLU A 246 9.15 -15.81 14.58
C GLU A 246 9.56 -17.24 14.94
N LEU A 247 10.25 -17.94 14.03
CA LEU A 247 10.78 -19.28 14.27
C LEU A 247 11.68 -19.33 15.52
N ASP A 248 12.57 -18.35 15.67
CA ASP A 248 13.51 -18.29 16.81
C ASP A 248 12.80 -18.13 18.17
N ARG A 249 11.53 -17.69 18.18
CA ARG A 249 10.72 -17.43 19.37
C ARG A 249 9.49 -18.33 19.47
N ILE A 250 9.38 -19.35 18.61
CA ILE A 250 8.15 -20.14 18.49
C ILE A 250 7.80 -20.90 19.79
N ASP A 251 8.82 -21.23 20.59
CA ASP A 251 8.69 -21.91 21.87
C ASP A 251 8.64 -20.93 23.07
N ASP A 252 8.78 -19.62 22.82
CA ASP A 252 8.74 -18.61 23.88
C ASP A 252 7.29 -18.36 24.29
N ALA A 253 6.90 -18.89 25.45
CA ALA A 253 5.54 -18.76 25.97
C ALA A 253 5.06 -17.30 26.17
N ASP A 254 5.99 -16.36 26.30
CA ASP A 254 5.72 -14.92 26.46
C ASP A 254 5.74 -14.13 25.14
N ALA A 255 6.05 -14.77 24.01
CA ALA A 255 6.13 -14.10 22.71
C ALA A 255 4.74 -13.95 22.08
N SER A 256 4.18 -12.73 22.14
CA SER A 256 2.98 -12.40 21.37
C SER A 256 3.23 -12.55 19.85
N PRO A 257 2.41 -13.33 19.12
CA PRO A 257 2.48 -13.43 17.66
C PRO A 257 2.31 -12.06 16.99
N GLY A 258 3.12 -11.76 15.97
CA GLY A 258 2.86 -10.68 15.02
C GLY A 258 2.99 -9.23 15.50
N GLN A 259 3.51 -8.95 16.70
CA GLN A 259 3.56 -7.57 17.22
C GLN A 259 4.95 -6.92 17.25
N HIS A 260 6.00 -7.72 17.01
CA HIS A 260 7.38 -7.23 17.05
C HIS A 260 7.97 -7.23 15.64
N ALA A 261 8.43 -6.07 15.18
CA ALA A 261 9.20 -5.99 13.95
C ALA A 261 10.46 -6.83 14.11
N ALA A 262 10.74 -7.70 13.13
CA ALA A 262 11.98 -8.47 13.16
C ALA A 262 13.19 -7.53 13.10
N PRO A 263 14.23 -7.82 13.88
CA PRO A 263 15.47 -7.06 13.79
C PRO A 263 16.03 -7.16 12.37
N LEU A 264 16.51 -6.02 11.85
CA LEU A 264 17.10 -5.92 10.51
C LEU A 264 18.63 -5.97 10.57
N ASP A 265 19.21 -6.57 11.62
CA ASP A 265 20.66 -6.60 11.84
C ASP A 265 21.45 -7.18 10.66
N PRO A 266 21.02 -8.27 9.99
CA PRO A 266 21.71 -8.77 8.80
C PRO A 266 21.68 -7.78 7.63
N VAL A 267 20.56 -7.05 7.47
CA VAL A 267 20.40 -6.03 6.43
C VAL A 267 21.30 -4.82 6.74
N ALA A 268 21.32 -4.37 8.00
CA ALA A 268 22.19 -3.29 8.46
C ALA A 268 23.68 -3.66 8.30
N ALA A 269 24.06 -4.89 8.65
CA ALA A 269 25.43 -5.39 8.50
C ALA A 269 25.87 -5.38 7.03
N LEU A 270 25.00 -5.80 6.10
CA LEU A 270 25.28 -5.74 4.66
C LEU A 270 25.35 -4.31 4.12
N LEU A 271 24.58 -3.38 4.66
CA LEU A 271 24.69 -1.95 4.34
C LEU A 271 25.91 -1.27 5.00
N GLY A 272 26.59 -1.94 5.92
CA GLY A 272 27.75 -1.44 6.67
C GLY A 272 28.84 -0.76 5.82
N PRO A 273 29.28 -1.34 4.67
CA PRO A 273 30.24 -0.68 3.79
C PRO A 273 29.77 0.68 3.25
N TRP A 274 28.48 0.85 2.96
CA TRP A 274 27.91 2.13 2.54
C TRP A 274 27.77 3.11 3.70
N LEU A 275 27.38 2.62 4.89
CA LEU A 275 27.28 3.44 6.09
C LEU A 275 28.64 4.07 6.46
N ARG A 276 29.72 3.28 6.44
CA ARG A 276 31.10 3.78 6.69
C ARG A 276 31.59 4.74 5.62
N GLY A 277 31.18 4.54 4.37
CA GLY A 277 31.53 5.44 3.27
C GLY A 277 30.99 6.87 3.45
N VAL A 278 29.82 7.02 4.08
CA VAL A 278 29.26 8.35 4.41
C VAL A 278 30.08 9.07 5.47
N GLU A 279 30.50 8.37 6.51
CA GLU A 279 31.33 8.94 7.59
C GLU A 279 32.67 9.46 7.05
N GLN A 280 33.27 8.74 6.11
CA GLN A 280 34.54 9.09 5.47
C GLN A 280 34.42 10.22 4.43
N ALA A 281 33.25 10.36 3.78
CA ALA A 281 32.98 11.40 2.79
C ALA A 281 32.60 12.75 3.41
N ARG A 282 32.37 12.82 4.72
CA ARG A 282 32.05 14.07 5.42
C ARG A 282 33.33 14.91 5.53
N PRO A 283 33.42 16.12 4.94
CA PRO A 283 34.61 16.94 5.08
C PRO A 283 34.85 17.22 6.56
N GLU A 284 36.11 17.11 7.01
CA GLU A 284 36.51 17.54 8.35
C GLU A 284 35.99 18.97 8.54
N SER A 285 35.02 19.14 9.43
CA SER A 285 34.57 20.45 9.85
C SER A 285 35.74 21.08 10.61
N GLY A 286 36.59 21.78 9.85
CA GLY A 286 37.77 22.47 10.36
C GLY A 286 37.37 23.48 11.43
N GLU A 287 38.09 23.38 12.56
CA GLU A 287 38.21 24.40 13.61
C GLU A 287 38.69 25.74 13.07
#